data_AF-A0A4R6K6U9-F1
#
_entry.id   AF-A0A4R6K6U9-F1
#
_cell.length_a   1.000
_cell.length_b   1.000
_cell.length_c   1.000
_cell.angle_alpha   90.00
_cell.angle_beta   90.00
_cell.angle_gamma   90.00
#
_symmetry.space_group_name_H-M   'P 1'
#
loop_
_entity.id
_entity.type
_entity.pdbx_description
1 polymer ?
#
loop_
_entity_poly.entity_id
_entity_poly.type
_entity_poly.pdbx_seq_one_letter_code
_entity_poly.pdbx_strand_id
1 'polypeptide(L)'
;MTGLPSVDDVRAELPAVLARFRAGRTHAFSFGDREPEAVMLTYDEFEDLGGERKFSFDSTVLTPTTLAGRLPTLIDSSQPGTPVVCGIDPTTPEAVVLTTSQYRQLRGDDEPPPGVPDDPTRRTYATEPLPDSRPFDLDEIAGLLGPEAVEELEILRREERGES
;
A
#
# COMPACT_ATOMS: atom_id res chain seq x y z
N MET A 1 6.88 7.85 9.23
CA MET A 1 7.11 6.46 8.80
C MET A 1 5.78 5.73 8.85
N THR A 2 5.08 5.59 7.73
CA THR A 2 3.92 4.69 7.66
C THR A 2 4.46 3.31 7.30
N GLY A 3 4.82 2.55 8.32
CA GLY A 3 5.21 1.15 8.15
C GLY A 3 4.00 0.33 7.68
N LEU A 4 4.28 -0.67 6.85
CA LEU A 4 3.30 -1.70 6.50
C LEU A 4 2.82 -2.38 7.79
N PRO A 5 1.50 -2.46 8.06
CA PRO A 5 0.98 -3.21 9.20
C PRO A 5 1.41 -4.67 9.12
N SER A 6 1.83 -5.26 10.25
CA SER A 6 2.11 -6.69 10.29
C SER A 6 0.82 -7.50 10.33
N VAL A 7 0.91 -8.78 9.99
CA VAL A 7 -0.21 -9.73 10.12
C VAL A 7 -0.72 -9.80 11.56
N ASP A 8 0.19 -9.77 12.53
CA ASP A 8 -0.16 -9.82 13.95
C ASP A 8 -0.87 -8.54 14.42
N ASP A 9 -0.47 -7.37 13.92
CA ASP A 9 -1.14 -6.09 14.22
C ASP A 9 -2.58 -6.11 13.70
N VAL A 10 -2.76 -6.50 12.44
CA VAL A 10 -4.09 -6.61 11.83
C VAL A 10 -4.94 -7.63 12.59
N ARG A 11 -4.37 -8.80 12.94
CA ARG A 11 -5.04 -9.84 13.71
C ARG A 11 -5.55 -9.33 15.05
N ALA A 12 -4.74 -8.56 15.77
CA ALA A 12 -5.10 -8.01 17.07
C ALA A 12 -6.19 -6.93 16.97
N GLU A 13 -6.25 -6.22 15.85
CA GLU A 13 -7.10 -5.03 15.68
C GLU A 13 -8.29 -5.22 14.72
N LEU A 14 -8.57 -6.42 14.21
CA LEU A 14 -9.63 -6.67 13.22
C LEU A 14 -10.97 -5.98 13.54
N PRO A 15 -11.53 -6.05 14.77
CA PRO A 15 -12.78 -5.35 15.08
C PRO A 15 -12.68 -3.82 14.92
N ALA A 16 -11.53 -3.23 15.26
CA ALA A 16 -11.28 -1.81 15.12
C ALA A 16 -11.05 -1.42 13.65
N VAL A 17 -10.43 -2.28 12.84
CA VAL A 17 -10.31 -2.10 11.39
C VAL A 17 -11.70 -2.06 10.75
N LEU A 18 -12.56 -3.03 11.05
CA LEU A 18 -13.94 -3.06 10.54
C LEU A 18 -14.75 -1.83 11.00
N ALA A 19 -14.59 -1.39 12.25
CA ALA A 19 -15.21 -0.16 12.73
C ALA A 19 -14.74 1.09 11.95
N ARG A 20 -13.46 1.15 11.56
CA ARG A 20 -12.93 2.23 10.72
C ARG A 20 -13.48 2.18 9.30
N PHE A 21 -13.64 0.99 8.71
CA PHE A 21 -14.28 0.82 7.40
C PHE A 21 -15.73 1.31 7.42
N ARG A 22 -16.54 0.88 8.40
CA ARG A 22 -17.93 1.35 8.55
C ARG A 22 -18.04 2.87 8.72
N ALA A 23 -17.05 3.47 9.36
CA ALA A 23 -16.99 4.92 9.55
C ALA A 23 -16.43 5.69 8.34
N GLY A 24 -16.02 5.01 7.27
CA GLY A 24 -15.36 5.62 6.10
C GLY A 24 -14.01 6.27 6.42
N ARG A 25 -13.34 5.82 7.49
CA ARG A 25 -12.08 6.42 7.98
C ARG A 25 -10.83 5.70 7.48
N THR A 26 -11.00 4.64 6.70
CA THR A 26 -9.90 3.84 6.16
C THR A 26 -10.34 3.24 4.83
N HIS A 27 -9.38 3.07 3.93
CA HIS A 27 -9.56 2.51 2.58
C HIS A 27 -8.78 1.20 2.48
N ALA A 28 -8.87 0.53 1.33
CA ALA A 28 -8.02 -0.62 1.01
C ALA A 28 -6.55 -0.39 1.41
N PHE A 29 -5.98 -1.34 2.17
CA PHE A 29 -4.60 -1.28 2.62
C PHE A 29 -3.93 -2.65 2.56
N SER A 30 -2.63 -2.65 2.29
CA SER A 30 -1.81 -3.86 2.30
C SER A 30 -1.22 -4.13 3.69
N PHE A 31 -0.94 -5.39 4.00
CA PHE A 31 -0.30 -5.83 5.23
C PHE A 31 0.49 -7.13 5.00
N GLY A 32 1.46 -7.43 5.86
CA GLY A 32 2.34 -8.59 5.73
C GLY A 32 3.60 -8.50 6.60
N ASP A 33 4.45 -9.54 6.57
CA ASP A 33 5.77 -9.50 7.22
C ASP A 33 6.84 -8.95 6.26
N ARG A 34 7.29 -7.72 6.53
CA ARG A 34 8.29 -6.94 5.75
C ARG A 34 7.88 -6.53 4.33
N GLU A 35 7.01 -7.30 3.66
CA GLU A 35 6.48 -7.03 2.33
C GLU A 35 4.95 -7.19 2.29
N PRO A 36 4.25 -6.54 1.35
CA PRO A 36 2.80 -6.67 1.25
C PRO A 36 2.43 -8.05 0.70
N GLU A 37 1.86 -8.87 1.57
CA GLU A 37 1.43 -10.24 1.24
C GLU A 37 -0.08 -10.30 1.00
N ALA A 38 -0.83 -9.51 1.76
CA ALA A 38 -2.29 -9.44 1.68
C ALA A 38 -2.78 -7.99 1.58
N VAL A 39 -4.00 -7.85 1.10
CA VAL A 39 -4.75 -6.60 1.01
C VAL A 39 -6.11 -6.81 1.67
N MET A 40 -6.50 -5.86 2.51
CA MET A 40 -7.85 -5.80 3.06
C MET A 40 -8.55 -4.56 2.48
N LEU A 41 -9.77 -4.74 1.99
CA LEU A 41 -10.63 -3.69 1.42
C LEU A 41 -12.07 -3.86 1.89
N THR A 42 -12.92 -2.83 1.73
CA THR A 42 -14.34 -2.97 2.05
C THR A 42 -15.03 -3.92 1.08
N TYR A 43 -16.13 -4.54 1.51
CA TYR A 43 -16.92 -5.38 0.62
C TYR A 43 -17.49 -4.57 -0.56
N ASP A 44 -17.96 -3.35 -0.30
CA ASP A 44 -18.46 -2.44 -1.34
C ASP A 44 -17.38 -2.14 -2.40
N GLU A 45 -16.14 -1.85 -1.98
CA GLU A 45 -15.02 -1.63 -2.91
C GLU A 45 -14.72 -2.90 -3.74
N PHE A 46 -14.85 -4.08 -3.14
CA PHE A 46 -14.68 -5.35 -3.85
C PHE A 46 -15.81 -5.58 -4.87
N GLU A 47 -17.06 -5.30 -4.51
CA GLU A 47 -18.24 -5.42 -5.38
C GLU A 47 -18.16 -4.45 -6.56
N ASP A 48 -17.81 -3.18 -6.30
CA ASP A 48 -17.66 -2.12 -7.31
C ASP A 48 -16.62 -2.46 -8.37
N LEU A 49 -15.52 -3.11 -7.97
CA LEU A 49 -14.46 -3.60 -8.87
C LEU A 49 -14.87 -4.89 -9.62
N GLY A 50 -16.08 -5.40 -9.38
CA GLY A 50 -16.62 -6.59 -9.99
C GLY A 50 -16.04 -7.88 -9.43
N GLY A 51 -15.58 -7.87 -8.18
CA GLY A 51 -14.93 -9.01 -7.54
C GLY A 51 -15.76 -10.28 -7.58
N GLU A 52 -17.07 -10.19 -7.39
CA GLU A 52 -17.97 -11.35 -7.43
C GLU A 52 -18.03 -12.05 -8.80
N ARG A 53 -17.71 -11.33 -9.87
CA ARG A 53 -17.65 -11.88 -11.23
C ARG A 53 -16.27 -12.45 -11.56
N LYS A 54 -15.23 -11.91 -10.94
CA LYS A 54 -13.82 -12.26 -11.22
C LYS A 54 -13.34 -13.45 -10.40
N PHE A 55 -13.85 -13.60 -9.18
CA PHE A 55 -13.43 -14.65 -8.26
C PHE A 55 -14.60 -15.54 -7.89
N SER A 56 -14.35 -16.85 -7.87
CA SER A 56 -15.19 -17.75 -7.10
C SER A 56 -14.84 -17.56 -5.63
N PHE A 57 -15.81 -17.21 -4.79
CA PHE A 57 -15.59 -17.10 -3.35
C PHE A 57 -16.66 -17.84 -2.54
N ASP A 58 -16.27 -18.28 -1.36
CA ASP A 58 -17.19 -18.87 -0.40
C ASP A 58 -18.02 -17.72 0.21
N SER A 59 -19.35 -17.80 0.11
CA SER A 59 -20.25 -16.80 0.69
C SER A 59 -20.24 -16.78 2.22
N THR A 60 -19.45 -17.65 2.85
CA THR A 60 -19.24 -17.69 4.29
C THR A 60 -18.54 -16.42 4.77
N VAL A 61 -19.24 -15.60 5.54
CA VAL A 61 -18.68 -14.42 6.21
C VAL A 61 -18.00 -14.86 7.52
N LEU A 62 -16.69 -14.65 7.61
CA LEU A 62 -15.93 -14.96 8.82
C LEU A 62 -16.05 -13.82 9.85
N THR A 63 -16.26 -14.20 11.11
CA THR A 63 -16.17 -13.25 12.23
C THR A 63 -14.71 -12.83 12.48
N PRO A 64 -14.44 -11.71 13.17
CA PRO A 64 -13.08 -11.25 13.42
C PRO A 64 -12.23 -12.28 14.16
N THR A 65 -12.82 -13.01 15.11
CA THR A 65 -12.12 -14.06 15.86
C THR A 65 -11.76 -15.25 14.96
N THR A 66 -12.66 -15.65 14.07
CA THR A 66 -12.41 -16.75 13.14
C THR A 66 -11.37 -16.37 12.10
N LEU A 67 -11.46 -15.15 11.54
CA LEU A 67 -10.48 -14.63 10.60
C LEU A 67 -9.10 -14.50 11.26
N ALA A 68 -9.03 -13.99 12.50
CA ALA A 68 -7.79 -13.85 13.25
C ALA A 68 -7.02 -15.18 13.36
N GLY A 69 -7.73 -16.28 13.64
CA GLY A 69 -7.13 -17.61 13.72
C GLY A 69 -6.67 -18.17 12.37
N ARG A 70 -7.24 -17.70 11.25
CA ARG A 70 -6.93 -18.19 9.90
C ARG A 70 -5.92 -17.33 9.14
N LEU A 71 -5.79 -16.04 9.49
CA LEU A 71 -4.92 -15.08 8.80
C LEU A 71 -3.49 -15.59 8.56
N PRO A 72 -2.79 -16.17 9.55
CA PRO A 72 -1.43 -16.69 9.32
C PRO A 72 -1.39 -17.78 8.24
N THR A 73 -2.33 -18.73 8.28
CA THR A 73 -2.40 -19.83 7.30
C THR A 73 -2.80 -19.35 5.91
N LEU A 74 -3.64 -18.32 5.82
CA LEU A 74 -4.05 -17.73 4.53
C LEU A 74 -2.86 -17.07 3.82
N ILE A 75 -1.99 -16.42 4.59
CA ILE A 75 -0.83 -15.69 4.07
C ILE A 75 0.33 -16.62 3.73
N ASP A 76 0.56 -17.66 4.54
CA ASP A 76 1.61 -18.66 4.32
C ASP A 76 1.32 -19.61 3.12
N SER A 77 0.15 -19.48 2.48
CA SER A 77 -0.21 -20.30 1.33
C SER A 77 0.42 -19.78 0.03
N SER A 78 1.30 -20.57 -0.57
CA SER A 78 2.00 -20.27 -1.84
C SER A 78 1.10 -20.26 -3.09
N GLN A 79 -0.21 -20.44 -2.93
CA GLN A 79 -1.19 -20.37 -3.99
C GLN A 79 -2.24 -19.33 -3.60
N PRO A 80 -2.68 -18.46 -4.54
CA PRO A 80 -3.77 -17.55 -4.25
C PRO A 80 -5.02 -18.36 -3.94
N GLY A 81 -5.35 -18.45 -2.64
CA GLY A 81 -6.55 -19.10 -2.14
C GLY A 81 -7.80 -18.31 -2.52
N THR A 82 -8.97 -18.80 -2.13
CA THR A 82 -10.23 -18.08 -2.34
C THR A 82 -10.26 -16.76 -1.56
N PRO A 83 -10.77 -15.64 -2.13
CA PRO A 83 -11.02 -14.41 -1.36
C PRO A 83 -11.79 -14.68 -0.09
N VAL A 84 -11.37 -14.08 1.03
CA VAL A 84 -11.99 -14.31 2.33
C VAL A 84 -12.84 -13.14 2.73
N VAL A 85 -14.14 -13.37 2.86
CA VAL A 85 -15.10 -12.35 3.28
C VAL A 85 -15.21 -12.37 4.80
N CYS A 86 -15.26 -11.19 5.41
CA CYS A 86 -15.42 -11.03 6.85
C CYS A 86 -16.34 -9.87 7.21
N GLY A 87 -16.91 -9.97 8.41
CA GLY A 87 -17.82 -8.99 8.98
C GLY A 87 -17.87 -9.14 10.49
N ILE A 88 -18.46 -8.17 11.19
CA ILE A 88 -18.61 -8.26 12.65
C ILE A 88 -19.49 -9.44 13.06
N ASP A 89 -20.42 -9.81 12.18
CA ASP A 89 -21.34 -10.92 12.30
C ASP A 89 -21.22 -11.84 11.07
N PRO A 90 -21.67 -13.11 11.15
CA PRO A 90 -21.51 -14.09 10.08
C PRO A 90 -22.52 -13.93 8.92
N THR A 91 -23.33 -12.88 8.92
CA THR A 91 -24.37 -12.65 7.90
C THR A 91 -24.12 -11.42 7.06
N THR A 92 -23.41 -10.42 7.58
CA THR A 92 -23.17 -9.14 6.93
C THR A 92 -21.72 -9.06 6.46
N PRO A 93 -21.45 -9.11 5.15
CA PRO A 93 -20.10 -8.89 4.65
C PRO A 93 -19.72 -7.41 4.81
N GLU A 94 -18.56 -7.13 5.41
CA GLU A 94 -18.06 -5.76 5.61
C GLU A 94 -16.72 -5.53 4.88
N ALA A 95 -15.89 -6.55 4.80
CA ALA A 95 -14.57 -6.47 4.20
C ALA A 95 -14.16 -7.79 3.56
N VAL A 96 -13.19 -7.70 2.64
CA VAL A 96 -12.58 -8.85 1.97
C VAL A 96 -11.08 -8.82 2.23
N VAL A 97 -10.48 -9.98 2.44
CA VAL A 97 -9.03 -10.18 2.44
C VAL A 97 -8.65 -10.92 1.17
N LEU A 98 -7.70 -10.35 0.45
CA LEU A 98 -7.13 -10.84 -0.80
C LEU A 98 -5.62 -10.99 -0.64
N THR A 99 -5.02 -11.89 -1.40
CA THR A 99 -3.58 -11.79 -1.68
C THR A 99 -3.30 -10.58 -2.56
N THR A 100 -2.06 -10.09 -2.56
CA THR A 100 -1.68 -8.95 -3.43
C THR A 100 -1.86 -9.24 -4.92
N SER A 101 -1.62 -10.47 -5.37
CA SER A 101 -1.85 -10.90 -6.76
C SER A 101 -3.34 -10.85 -7.13
N GLN A 102 -4.22 -11.33 -6.26
CA GLN A 102 -5.67 -11.24 -6.46
C GLN A 102 -6.16 -9.79 -6.50
N TYR A 103 -5.60 -8.92 -5.66
CA TYR A 103 -5.97 -7.50 -5.70
C TYR A 103 -5.58 -6.84 -7.04
N ARG A 104 -4.44 -7.23 -7.65
CA ARG A 104 -4.08 -6.78 -9.00
C ARG A 104 -5.05 -7.29 -10.07
N GLN A 105 -5.39 -8.58 -10.03
CA GLN A 105 -6.41 -9.17 -10.92
C GLN A 105 -7.79 -8.48 -10.75
N LEU A 106 -8.15 -8.13 -9.51
CA LEU A 106 -9.36 -7.37 -9.20
C LEU A 106 -9.34 -5.98 -9.84
N ARG A 107 -8.20 -5.28 -9.81
CA ARG A 107 -8.03 -3.98 -10.48
C ARG A 107 -7.95 -4.08 -12.00
N GLY A 108 -7.64 -5.26 -12.51
CA GLY A 108 -7.38 -5.46 -13.94
C GLY A 108 -5.98 -4.97 -14.34
N ASP A 109 -5.06 -4.91 -13.38
CA ASP A 109 -3.65 -4.63 -13.65
C ASP A 109 -3.03 -5.85 -14.36
N ASP A 110 -2.16 -5.61 -15.34
CA ASP A 110 -1.44 -6.69 -16.03
C ASP A 110 -0.57 -7.48 -15.04
N GLU A 111 -0.70 -8.80 -15.06
CA GLU A 111 0.12 -9.70 -14.24
C GLU A 111 1.51 -9.83 -14.89
N PRO A 112 2.61 -9.46 -14.21
CA PRO A 112 3.93 -9.60 -14.79
C PRO A 112 4.23 -11.09 -15.02
N PRO A 113 4.87 -11.48 -16.14
CA PRO A 113 5.12 -12.88 -16.42
C PRO A 113 6.00 -13.51 -15.32
N PRO A 114 5.81 -14.80 -14.99
CA PRO A 114 6.60 -15.46 -13.96
C PRO A 114 8.09 -15.41 -14.30
N GLY A 115 8.89 -14.87 -13.37
CA GLY A 115 10.34 -14.67 -13.57
C GLY A 115 10.75 -13.34 -14.22
N VAL A 116 9.81 -12.42 -14.45
CA VAL A 116 10.13 -11.07 -14.95
C VAL A 116 10.43 -10.13 -13.78
N PRO A 117 11.50 -9.31 -13.84
CA PRO A 117 11.95 -8.44 -12.75
C PRO A 117 11.02 -7.27 -12.34
N ASP A 118 9.79 -7.18 -12.84
CA ASP A 118 8.87 -6.09 -12.49
C ASP A 118 8.06 -6.42 -11.21
N ASP A 119 8.80 -6.90 -10.22
CA ASP A 119 8.40 -6.94 -8.82
C ASP A 119 8.60 -5.53 -8.24
N PRO A 120 7.55 -4.85 -7.73
CA PRO A 120 7.69 -3.51 -7.18
C PRO A 120 8.60 -3.43 -5.95
N THR A 121 9.04 -4.56 -5.39
CA THR A 121 10.07 -4.62 -4.32
C THR A 121 11.51 -4.60 -4.84
N ARG A 122 11.74 -4.68 -6.16
CA ARG A 122 13.09 -4.75 -6.78
C ARG A 122 13.34 -3.73 -7.89
N ARG A 123 12.75 -2.54 -7.82
CA ARG A 123 13.10 -1.45 -8.74
C ARG A 123 14.51 -0.93 -8.44
N THR A 124 15.49 -1.38 -9.22
CA THR A 124 16.80 -0.73 -9.30
C THR A 124 16.67 0.43 -10.29
N TYR A 125 16.53 1.64 -9.76
CA TYR A 125 16.70 2.84 -10.57
C TYR A 125 18.18 2.97 -10.93
N ALA A 126 18.50 3.33 -12.17
CA ALA A 126 19.85 3.74 -12.51
C ALA A 126 20.19 4.97 -11.64
N THR A 127 21.03 4.77 -10.62
CA THR A 127 21.53 5.84 -9.75
C THR A 127 22.73 6.56 -10.37
N GLU A 128 23.23 6.06 -11.49
CA GLU A 128 24.25 6.76 -12.26
C GLU A 128 23.62 8.02 -12.88
N PRO A 129 24.27 9.19 -12.75
CA PRO A 129 23.83 10.41 -13.41
C PRO A 129 23.65 10.14 -14.91
N LEU A 130 22.60 10.70 -15.51
CA LEU A 130 22.47 10.64 -16.97
C LEU A 130 23.71 11.28 -17.61
N PRO A 131 24.09 10.90 -18.84
CA PRO A 131 25.29 11.42 -19.50
C PRO A 131 25.37 12.96 -19.54
N ASP A 132 24.21 13.63 -19.53
CA ASP A 132 24.09 15.09 -19.55
C ASP A 132 23.71 15.69 -18.19
N SER A 133 23.60 14.87 -17.13
CA SER A 133 23.35 15.35 -15.77
C SER A 133 24.55 16.14 -15.27
N ARG A 134 24.28 17.38 -14.85
CA ARG A 134 25.26 18.22 -14.15
C ARG A 134 24.94 18.26 -12.66
N PRO A 135 25.94 18.53 -11.81
CA PRO A 135 25.71 18.78 -10.39
C PRO A 135 24.67 19.88 -10.18
N PHE A 136 23.87 19.74 -9.14
CA PHE A 136 22.86 20.71 -8.74
C PHE A 136 23.52 22.03 -8.33
N ASP A 137 23.19 23.12 -9.03
CA ASP A 137 23.69 24.48 -8.75
C ASP A 137 22.57 25.36 -8.20
N LEU A 138 22.67 25.70 -6.91
CA LEU A 138 21.70 26.54 -6.23
C LEU A 138 21.71 27.99 -6.74
N ASP A 139 22.84 28.49 -7.23
CA ASP A 139 22.95 29.85 -7.77
C ASP A 139 22.25 29.96 -9.12
N GLU A 140 22.35 28.92 -9.97
CA GLU A 140 21.63 28.84 -11.24
C GLU A 140 20.12 28.83 -11.02
N ILE A 141 19.63 28.05 -10.06
CA ILE A 141 18.20 27.95 -9.75
C ILE A 141 17.67 29.24 -9.13
N ALA A 142 18.40 29.86 -8.21
CA ALA A 142 18.02 31.14 -7.63
C ALA A 142 17.95 32.24 -8.71
N GLY A 143 18.90 32.25 -9.65
CA GLY A 143 18.89 33.15 -10.80
C GLY A 143 17.67 32.95 -11.72
N LEU A 144 17.19 31.70 -11.88
CA LEU A 144 15.97 31.39 -12.65
C LEU A 144 14.68 31.79 -11.92
N LEU A 145 14.66 31.71 -10.58
CA LEU A 145 13.49 32.03 -9.75
C LEU A 145 13.34 33.55 -9.52
N GLY A 146 14.42 34.31 -9.64
CA GLY A 146 14.41 35.78 -9.61
C GLY A 146 15.19 36.39 -8.45
N PRO A 147 15.24 37.73 -8.39
CA PRO A 147 16.11 38.45 -7.45
C PRO A 147 15.81 38.18 -5.98
N GLU A 148 14.54 37.93 -5.62
CA GLU A 148 14.14 37.60 -4.24
C GLU A 148 14.73 36.25 -3.80
N ALA A 149 14.76 35.25 -4.68
CA ALA A 149 15.35 33.93 -4.38
C ALA A 149 16.88 34.00 -4.22
N VAL A 150 17.54 34.92 -4.93
CA VAL A 150 18.98 35.17 -4.78
C VAL A 150 19.27 35.79 -3.41
N GLU A 151 18.46 36.75 -2.98
CA GLU A 151 18.60 37.39 -1.66
C GLU A 151 18.35 36.38 -0.52
N GLU A 152 17.32 35.54 -0.63
CA GLU A 152 17.05 34.46 0.34
C GLU A 152 18.23 33.48 0.43
N LEU A 153 18.82 33.10 -0.70
CA LEU A 153 19.99 32.19 -0.72
C LEU A 153 21.22 32.85 -0.06
N GLU A 154 21.40 34.15 -0.21
CA GLU A 154 22.46 34.89 0.48
C GLU A 154 22.25 34.96 2.00
N ILE A 155 21.01 35.17 2.44
CA ILE A 155 20.66 35.19 3.87
C ILE A 155 20.98 33.83 4.49
N LEU A 156 20.53 32.74 3.87
CA LEU A 156 20.81 31.37 4.32
C LEU A 156 22.32 31.09 4.42
N ARG A 157 23.11 31.57 3.45
CA ARG A 157 24.58 31.41 3.47
C ARG A 157 25.25 32.20 4.59
N ARG A 158 24.72 33.37 4.98
CA ARG A 158 25.24 34.15 6.13
C ARG A 158 24.91 33.46 7.44
N GLU A 159 23.70 32.94 7.57
CA GLU A 159 23.25 32.17 8.74
C GLU A 159 24.09 30.90 8.95
N GLU A 160 24.38 30.13 7.89
CA GLU A 160 25.22 28.93 7.97
C GLU A 160 26.67 29.24 8.39
N ARG A 161 27.18 30.43 8.05
CA ARG A 161 28.53 30.88 8.45
C ARG A 161 28.57 31.46 9.85
N GLY A 162 27.43 31.59 10.53
CA GLY A 162 27.32 32.19 11.86
C GLY A 162 27.58 33.69 11.88
N GLU A 163 27.44 34.36 10.73
CA GLU A 163 27.55 35.80 10.61
C GLU A 163 26.15 36.40 10.79
N SER A 164 25.79 36.71 12.04
CA SER A 164 24.63 37.54 12.39
C SER A 164 25.00 39.01 12.48
#